data_AF-A0A1H2BSE8-F1
#
_entry.id   AF-A0A1H2BSE8-F1
#
_cell.length_a   1.000
_cell.length_b   1.000
_cell.length_c   1.000
_cell.angle_alpha   90.00
_cell.angle_beta   90.00
_cell.angle_gamma   90.00
#
_symmetry.space_group_name_H-M   'P 1'
#
loop_
_entity.id
_entity.type
_entity.pdbx_description
1 polymer ?
#
loop_
_entity_poly.entity_id
_entity_poly.type
_entity_poly.pdbx_seq_one_letter_code
_entity_poly.pdbx_strand_id
1 'polypeptide(L)'
;MTTIHDQAMNYVYQQVLQRLLSFFSRAERTALQLMIQRLVVSAGGIERIGEFKVLAIQTGTLDSCYTLALLRAAQLNIASRAPATFQLRVATLRTSATGTVALDNIHKSNAALFLYDDPRVELLMVDDREVQPFDHQAATSEAGVETNRLNLLMVGHRRSWDGPLELWDDSYLAMGEFYGQIARWDNGVDALISSDTPRQQMHFLDGLRRAAQKADLATLNYNTAGFEMLFTALDDLGSDYFRAFYADQQRAPWRPVGRFEACRRATHLDIHDMLVGKLEERWPLFTEFLGVQCDEMAAHLSDSDYVSPTIAAHVHGLQACYLAGESYESGVAEYLQRAMVMMRRKLVPERICELALSTFGNPATLAERRLQAATEAQKTLGLSEAQLICLLFAPFVDGGAGLEQFLRSCHPGMLVAMPDLHRAMQGYQAPEQVVQWMVDVSGLPVRLIGTLYKMRPVTVEAVNVADDACDDDAMTTGELSAGL
;
A
#
# COMPACT_ATOMS: atom_id res chain seq x y z
N MET A 1 -1.10 -33.02 22.64
CA MET A 1 -0.76 -33.58 21.32
C MET A 1 0.08 -34.84 21.54
N THR A 2 -0.09 -35.87 20.72
CA THR A 2 0.66 -37.14 20.87
C THR A 2 2.03 -37.01 20.22
N THR A 3 3.05 -37.69 20.75
CA THR A 3 4.43 -37.70 20.20
C THR A 3 4.49 -38.08 18.72
N ILE A 4 3.52 -38.88 18.25
CA ILE A 4 3.35 -39.28 16.85
C ILE A 4 2.92 -38.10 15.96
N HIS A 5 2.04 -37.22 16.47
CA HIS A 5 1.62 -36.02 15.74
C HIS A 5 2.80 -35.07 15.54
N ASP A 6 3.59 -34.83 16.59
CA ASP A 6 4.76 -33.93 16.50
C ASP A 6 5.82 -34.46 15.53
N GLN A 7 6.04 -35.79 15.51
CA GLN A 7 6.94 -36.42 14.54
C GLN A 7 6.42 -36.31 13.10
N ALA A 8 5.12 -36.51 12.87
CA ALA A 8 4.51 -36.37 11.56
C ALA A 8 4.61 -34.92 11.04
N MET A 9 4.31 -33.94 11.90
CA MET A 9 4.42 -32.51 11.54
C MET A 9 5.87 -32.12 11.21
N ASN A 10 6.84 -32.59 11.98
CA ASN A 10 8.26 -32.37 11.67
C ASN A 10 8.68 -32.94 10.31
N TYR A 11 8.13 -34.09 9.90
CA TYR A 11 8.38 -34.64 8.58
C TYR A 11 7.77 -33.77 7.47
N VAL A 12 6.53 -33.28 7.66
CA VAL A 12 5.90 -32.34 6.72
C VAL A 12 6.73 -31.06 6.57
N TYR A 13 7.19 -30.47 7.68
CA TYR A 13 8.05 -29.29 7.65
C TYR A 13 9.36 -29.54 6.88
N GLN A 14 9.99 -30.70 7.05
CA GLN A 14 11.20 -31.05 6.28
C GLN A 14 10.91 -31.18 4.78
N GLN A 15 9.78 -31.80 4.40
CA GLN A 15 9.38 -31.90 3.00
C GLN A 15 9.12 -30.53 2.37
N VAL A 16 8.41 -29.65 3.08
CA VAL A 16 8.17 -28.27 2.64
C VAL A 16 9.49 -27.53 2.43
N LEU A 17 10.42 -27.62 3.39
CA LEU A 17 11.74 -27.01 3.26
C LEU A 17 12.52 -27.56 2.06
N GLN A 18 12.56 -28.88 1.89
CA GLN A 18 13.28 -29.51 0.76
C GLN A 18 12.72 -29.07 -0.59
N ARG A 19 11.38 -29.04 -0.72
CA ARG A 19 10.71 -28.61 -1.94
C ARG A 19 10.94 -27.12 -2.19
N LEU A 20 10.85 -26.27 -1.17
CA LEU A 20 11.13 -24.85 -1.30
C LEU A 20 12.58 -24.59 -1.74
N LEU A 21 13.55 -25.28 -1.14
CA LEU A 21 14.96 -25.19 -1.53
C LEU A 21 15.24 -25.67 -2.96
N SER A 22 14.41 -26.55 -3.53
CA SER A 22 14.59 -26.98 -4.93
C SER A 22 14.26 -25.87 -5.93
N PHE A 23 13.44 -24.89 -5.54
CA PHE A 23 13.15 -23.70 -6.35
C PHE A 23 14.18 -22.58 -6.14
N PHE A 24 14.95 -22.61 -5.05
CA PHE A 24 15.99 -21.60 -4.81
C PHE A 24 17.25 -21.89 -5.62
N SER A 25 17.67 -20.89 -6.38
CA SER A 25 18.97 -20.78 -7.02
C SER A 25 20.11 -20.83 -6.00
N ARG A 26 21.34 -20.96 -6.50
CA ARG A 26 22.53 -20.91 -5.64
C ARG A 26 22.65 -19.57 -4.90
N ALA A 27 22.30 -18.46 -5.55
CA ALA A 27 22.36 -17.14 -4.95
C ALA A 27 21.33 -17.00 -3.82
N GLU A 28 20.09 -17.45 -4.04
CA GLU A 28 19.02 -17.40 -3.04
C GLU A 28 19.31 -18.31 -1.84
N ARG A 29 19.96 -19.46 -2.05
CA ARG A 29 20.44 -20.30 -0.94
C ARG A 29 21.51 -19.61 -0.10
N THR A 30 22.37 -18.79 -0.71
CA THR A 30 23.33 -17.95 0.01
C THR A 30 22.61 -16.83 0.77
N ALA A 31 21.68 -16.13 0.11
CA ALA A 31 20.85 -15.11 0.74
C ALA A 31 20.09 -15.65 1.96
N LEU A 32 19.56 -16.87 1.85
CA LEU A 32 18.92 -17.59 2.97
C LEU A 32 19.88 -17.78 4.15
N GLN A 33 21.14 -18.14 3.92
CA GLN A 33 22.11 -18.28 5.02
C GLN A 33 22.44 -16.94 5.68
N LEU A 34 22.60 -15.88 4.88
CA LEU A 34 22.82 -14.52 5.39
C LEU A 34 21.62 -14.03 6.21
N MET A 35 20.40 -14.32 5.76
CA MET A 35 19.19 -13.94 6.48
C MET A 35 19.05 -14.70 7.80
N ILE A 36 19.35 -16.01 7.82
CA ILE A 36 19.41 -16.80 9.06
C ILE A 36 20.43 -16.17 10.03
N GLN A 37 21.61 -15.79 9.55
CA GLN A 37 22.62 -15.14 10.39
C GLN A 37 22.12 -13.80 10.95
N ARG A 38 21.52 -12.94 10.11
CA ARG A 38 20.97 -11.64 10.53
C ARG A 38 19.85 -11.79 11.56
N LEU A 39 18.96 -12.76 11.38
CA LEU A 39 17.91 -13.13 12.34
C LEU A 39 18.49 -13.58 13.69
N VAL A 40 19.46 -14.50 13.66
CA VAL A 40 20.10 -15.04 14.86
C VAL A 40 20.85 -13.95 15.62
N VAL A 41 21.57 -13.06 14.93
CA VAL A 41 22.27 -11.93 15.54
C VAL A 41 21.27 -10.95 16.17
N SER A 42 20.18 -10.63 15.47
CA SER A 42 19.15 -9.70 15.95
C SER A 42 18.42 -10.24 17.19
N ALA A 43 18.22 -11.56 17.26
CA ALA A 43 17.68 -12.23 18.45
C ALA A 43 18.65 -12.23 19.65
N GLY A 44 19.92 -11.87 19.45
CA GLY A 44 20.97 -11.96 20.48
C GLY A 44 21.57 -13.36 20.64
N GLY A 45 21.50 -14.18 19.58
CA GLY A 45 22.08 -15.53 19.53
C GLY A 45 21.04 -16.64 19.33
N ILE A 46 21.53 -17.82 18.95
CA ILE A 46 20.67 -18.97 18.64
C ILE A 46 19.89 -19.47 19.86
N GLU A 47 20.42 -19.24 21.06
CA GLU A 47 19.78 -19.62 22.32
C GLU A 47 18.50 -18.81 22.60
N ARG A 48 18.43 -17.56 22.09
CA ARG A 48 17.31 -16.65 22.29
C ARG A 48 16.33 -16.63 21.13
N ILE A 49 16.63 -17.32 20.03
CA ILE A 49 15.81 -17.28 18.80
C ILE A 49 14.38 -17.74 19.03
N GLY A 50 14.12 -18.61 20.02
CA GLY A 50 12.78 -19.11 20.33
C GLY A 50 11.81 -18.07 20.92
N GLU A 51 12.36 -17.00 21.51
CA GLU A 51 11.59 -15.87 22.05
C GLU A 51 11.42 -14.75 21.01
N PHE A 52 12.24 -14.77 19.96
CA PHE A 52 12.25 -13.75 18.92
C PHE A 52 11.02 -13.88 18.03
N LYS A 53 10.36 -12.75 17.78
CA LYS A 53 9.13 -12.70 17.00
C LYS A 53 9.26 -11.74 15.83
N VAL A 54 9.06 -12.28 14.64
CA VAL A 54 9.28 -11.60 13.36
C VAL A 54 7.94 -11.31 12.71
N LEU A 55 7.76 -10.07 12.27
CA LEU A 55 6.63 -9.61 11.48
C LEU A 55 6.99 -9.60 9.98
N ALA A 56 6.13 -10.20 9.17
CA ALA A 56 6.12 -10.09 7.73
C ALA A 56 4.77 -9.50 7.29
N ILE A 57 4.82 -8.45 6.48
CA ILE A 57 3.62 -7.86 5.88
C ILE A 57 3.36 -8.56 4.56
N GLN A 58 2.11 -8.97 4.37
CA GLN A 58 1.73 -9.76 3.22
C GLN A 58 0.64 -9.03 2.43
N THR A 59 1.00 -8.57 1.24
CA THR A 59 0.16 -7.78 0.33
C THR A 59 -0.28 -8.59 -0.89
N GLY A 60 0.27 -9.78 -1.11
CA GLY A 60 -0.04 -10.63 -2.27
C GLY A 60 0.72 -10.23 -3.54
N THR A 61 1.65 -9.28 -3.42
CA THR A 61 2.62 -8.93 -4.45
C THR A 61 3.71 -10.00 -4.57
N LEU A 62 4.44 -9.99 -5.67
CA LEU A 62 5.54 -10.96 -5.88
C LEU A 62 6.63 -10.79 -4.82
N ASP A 63 7.00 -9.56 -4.48
CA ASP A 63 8.04 -9.27 -3.48
C ASP A 63 7.64 -9.73 -2.07
N SER A 64 6.40 -9.45 -1.64
CA SER A 64 5.91 -9.91 -0.33
C SER A 64 5.79 -11.43 -0.26
N CYS A 65 5.31 -12.08 -1.33
CA CYS A 65 5.25 -13.54 -1.41
C CYS A 65 6.65 -14.20 -1.38
N TYR A 66 7.62 -13.61 -2.07
CA TYR A 66 9.00 -14.09 -2.08
C TYR A 66 9.67 -13.93 -0.70
N THR A 67 9.52 -12.76 -0.07
CA THR A 67 10.04 -12.49 1.28
C THR A 67 9.48 -13.48 2.29
N LEU A 68 8.17 -13.76 2.23
CA LEU A 68 7.54 -14.75 3.09
C LEU A 68 8.08 -16.17 2.83
N ALA A 69 8.31 -16.54 1.57
CA ALA A 69 8.91 -17.83 1.22
C ALA A 69 10.33 -17.95 1.78
N LEU A 70 11.16 -16.92 1.62
CA LEU A 70 12.52 -16.89 2.17
C LEU A 70 12.48 -17.02 3.70
N LEU A 71 11.60 -16.27 4.38
CA LEU A 71 11.42 -16.33 5.84
C LEU A 71 10.98 -17.71 6.31
N ARG A 72 10.05 -18.34 5.60
CA ARG A 72 9.62 -19.70 5.91
C ARG A 72 10.78 -20.68 5.75
N ALA A 73 11.58 -20.56 4.70
CA ALA A 73 12.78 -21.38 4.53
C ALA A 73 13.74 -21.22 5.71
N ALA A 74 13.96 -19.99 6.19
CA ALA A 74 14.84 -19.74 7.34
C ALA A 74 14.28 -20.34 8.62
N GLN A 75 12.99 -20.13 8.89
CA GLN A 75 12.32 -20.65 10.08
C GLN A 75 12.45 -22.18 10.17
N LEU A 76 12.15 -22.88 9.06
CA LEU A 76 12.23 -24.33 8.97
C LEU A 76 13.69 -24.84 8.99
N ASN A 77 14.63 -24.11 8.39
CA ASN A 77 16.05 -24.47 8.43
C ASN A 77 16.61 -24.40 9.85
N ILE A 78 16.33 -23.31 10.59
CA ILE A 78 16.71 -23.17 12.00
C ILE A 78 16.08 -24.29 12.83
N ALA A 79 14.77 -24.54 12.67
CA ALA A 79 14.07 -25.59 13.40
C ALA A 79 14.63 -27.00 13.16
N SER A 80 15.27 -27.25 12.00
CA SER A 80 15.89 -28.54 11.70
C SER A 80 17.23 -28.75 12.42
N ARG A 81 17.84 -27.68 12.95
CA ARG A 81 19.21 -27.67 13.51
C ARG A 81 19.27 -27.23 14.97
N ALA A 82 18.23 -26.55 15.46
CA ALA A 82 18.16 -25.96 16.79
C ALA A 82 16.89 -26.43 17.54
N PRO A 83 16.91 -26.42 18.89
CA PRO A 83 15.76 -26.86 19.70
C PRO A 83 14.53 -25.94 19.56
N ALA A 84 14.73 -24.70 19.11
CA ALA A 84 13.68 -23.72 18.86
C ALA A 84 14.00 -22.89 17.61
N THR A 85 12.99 -22.20 17.10
CA THR A 85 13.08 -21.22 16.01
C THR A 85 12.19 -20.03 16.35
N PHE A 86 12.35 -18.92 15.64
CA PHE A 86 11.58 -17.71 15.86
C PHE A 86 10.09 -17.90 15.57
N GLN A 87 9.26 -17.09 16.24
CA GLN A 87 7.83 -16.98 15.97
C GLN A 87 7.60 -16.05 14.77
N LEU A 88 6.69 -16.43 13.89
CA LEU A 88 6.39 -15.66 12.68
C LEU A 88 4.97 -15.10 12.74
N ARG A 89 4.83 -13.79 12.65
CA ARG A 89 3.57 -13.09 12.42
C ARG A 89 3.49 -12.69 10.96
N VAL A 90 2.48 -13.18 10.26
CA VAL A 90 2.14 -12.72 8.92
C VAL A 90 0.88 -11.89 9.02
N ALA A 91 0.93 -10.63 8.60
CA ALA A 91 -0.20 -9.73 8.71
C ALA A 91 -0.55 -9.08 7.37
N THR A 92 -1.84 -8.98 7.10
CA THR A 92 -2.39 -8.33 5.90
C THR A 92 -3.33 -7.20 6.31
N LEU A 93 -3.13 -6.01 5.75
CA LEU A 93 -4.10 -4.93 5.84
C LEU A 93 -5.11 -5.06 4.71
N ARG A 94 -6.40 -5.08 5.05
CA ARG A 94 -7.48 -5.06 4.08
C ARG A 94 -7.81 -3.60 3.74
N THR A 95 -7.55 -3.22 2.49
CA THR A 95 -7.93 -1.91 1.96
C THR A 95 -8.94 -2.09 0.83
N SER A 96 -9.66 -1.04 0.47
CA SER A 96 -10.59 -1.10 -0.67
C SER A 96 -9.86 -1.31 -2.01
N ALA A 97 -8.55 -1.04 -2.05
CA ALA A 97 -7.66 -1.37 -3.16
C ALA A 97 -7.18 -2.83 -3.16
N THR A 98 -7.33 -3.58 -2.06
CA THR A 98 -6.95 -5.00 -2.02
C THR A 98 -7.91 -5.82 -2.89
N GLY A 99 -7.48 -6.13 -4.11
CA GLY A 99 -8.24 -6.95 -5.04
C GLY A 99 -8.40 -8.40 -4.56
N THR A 100 -9.42 -9.09 -5.06
CA THR A 100 -9.65 -10.52 -4.77
C THR A 100 -8.46 -11.39 -5.17
N VAL A 101 -7.79 -11.04 -6.28
CA VAL A 101 -6.57 -11.73 -6.75
C VAL A 101 -5.44 -11.64 -5.73
N ALA A 102 -5.27 -10.48 -5.07
CA ALA A 102 -4.25 -10.32 -4.04
C ALA A 102 -4.54 -11.22 -2.84
N LEU A 103 -5.78 -11.23 -2.32
CA LEU A 103 -6.17 -12.11 -1.22
C LEU A 103 -6.02 -13.60 -1.57
N ASP A 104 -6.37 -13.99 -2.81
CA ASP A 104 -6.16 -15.36 -3.30
C ASP A 104 -4.67 -15.71 -3.37
N ASN A 105 -3.81 -14.79 -3.82
CA ASN A 105 -2.36 -15.00 -3.84
C ASN A 105 -1.79 -15.16 -2.44
N ILE A 106 -2.26 -14.37 -1.47
CA ILE A 106 -1.88 -14.50 -0.07
C ILE A 106 -2.31 -15.86 0.46
N HIS A 107 -3.56 -16.27 0.21
CA HIS A 107 -4.07 -17.57 0.63
C HIS A 107 -3.24 -18.73 0.07
N LYS A 108 -3.00 -18.74 -1.25
CA LYS A 108 -2.21 -19.77 -1.93
C LYS A 108 -0.78 -19.83 -1.40
N SER A 109 -0.14 -18.68 -1.19
CA SER A 109 1.21 -18.61 -0.62
C SER A 109 1.24 -19.16 0.81
N ASN A 110 0.30 -18.75 1.66
CA ASN A 110 0.20 -19.25 3.05
C ASN A 110 -0.04 -20.76 3.10
N ALA A 111 -0.87 -21.29 2.19
CA ALA A 111 -1.14 -22.72 2.08
C ALA A 111 0.08 -23.50 1.56
N ALA A 112 0.73 -23.03 0.50
CA ALA A 112 1.92 -23.66 -0.09
C ALA A 112 3.10 -23.72 0.89
N LEU A 113 3.25 -22.68 1.72
CA LEU A 113 4.27 -22.58 2.77
C LEU A 113 3.89 -23.30 4.06
N PHE A 114 2.71 -23.92 4.10
CA PHE A 114 2.19 -24.71 5.22
C PHE A 114 2.21 -23.88 6.52
N LEU A 115 1.61 -22.69 6.47
CA LEU A 115 1.60 -21.73 7.58
C LEU A 115 0.41 -21.90 8.52
N TYR A 116 -0.76 -22.32 8.01
CA TYR A 116 -1.99 -22.45 8.81
C TYR A 116 -1.86 -23.48 9.95
N ASP A 117 -1.11 -24.56 9.70
CA ASP A 117 -0.99 -25.69 10.62
C ASP A 117 0.29 -25.64 11.49
N ASP A 118 1.06 -24.55 11.43
CA ASP A 118 2.27 -24.39 12.23
C ASP A 118 2.03 -23.52 13.47
N PRO A 119 2.12 -24.06 14.70
CA PRO A 119 1.83 -23.32 15.93
C PRO A 119 2.82 -22.18 16.22
N ARG A 120 3.93 -22.09 15.48
CA ARG A 120 4.91 -20.99 15.57
C ARG A 120 4.57 -19.84 14.65
N VAL A 121 3.49 -19.95 13.87
CA VAL A 121 3.04 -18.95 12.91
C VAL A 121 1.67 -18.45 13.31
N GLU A 122 1.49 -17.13 13.30
CA GLU A 122 0.17 -16.51 13.37
C GLU A 122 -0.13 -15.79 12.06
N LEU A 123 -1.33 -16.00 11.53
CA LEU A 123 -1.81 -15.38 10.30
C LEU A 123 -2.94 -14.42 10.67
N LEU A 124 -2.72 -13.13 10.42
CA LEU A 124 -3.62 -12.06 10.83
C LEU A 124 -4.08 -11.25 9.62
N MET A 125 -5.31 -10.77 9.70
CA MET A 125 -5.89 -9.79 8.79
C MET A 125 -6.44 -8.63 9.61
N VAL A 126 -6.28 -7.42 9.10
CA VAL A 126 -6.83 -6.21 9.70
C VAL A 126 -7.85 -5.60 8.76
N ASP A 127 -9.08 -5.45 9.24
CA ASP A 127 -10.16 -4.71 8.57
C ASP A 127 -10.78 -3.72 9.57
N ASP A 128 -10.96 -2.45 9.17
CA ASP A 128 -11.54 -1.40 10.02
C ASP A 128 -10.98 -1.33 11.47
N ARG A 129 -9.64 -1.32 11.60
CA ARG A 129 -8.92 -1.36 12.89
C ARG A 129 -9.25 -2.57 13.77
N GLU A 130 -9.73 -3.65 13.18
CA GLU A 130 -10.02 -4.90 13.87
C GLU A 130 -9.03 -5.97 13.41
N VAL A 131 -8.27 -6.52 14.36
CA VAL A 131 -7.35 -7.63 14.11
C VAL A 131 -8.10 -8.94 14.22
N GLN A 132 -8.10 -9.71 13.14
CA GLN A 132 -8.80 -10.99 13.01
C GLN A 132 -7.83 -12.06 12.48
N PRO A 133 -8.13 -13.36 12.68
CA PRO A 133 -7.44 -14.41 11.95
C PRO A 133 -7.56 -14.20 10.44
N PHE A 134 -6.52 -14.53 9.69
CA PHE A 134 -6.55 -14.40 8.23
C PHE A 134 -7.63 -15.30 7.61
N ASP A 135 -8.54 -14.69 6.86
CA ASP A 135 -9.54 -15.36 6.05
C ASP A 135 -9.71 -14.64 4.70
N HIS A 136 -9.26 -15.31 3.63
CA HIS A 136 -9.35 -14.77 2.27
C HIS A 136 -10.79 -14.70 1.73
N GLN A 137 -11.73 -15.47 2.29
CA GLN A 137 -13.13 -15.51 1.85
C GLN A 137 -14.01 -14.53 2.62
N ALA A 138 -13.54 -14.03 3.77
CA ALA A 138 -14.25 -13.01 4.52
C ALA A 138 -14.57 -11.83 3.59
N ALA A 139 -15.79 -11.32 3.66
CA ALA A 139 -16.15 -10.08 2.96
C ALA A 139 -15.53 -8.88 3.70
N THR A 140 -15.23 -7.81 2.98
CA THR A 140 -14.86 -6.54 3.62
C THR A 140 -16.06 -6.04 4.40
N SER A 141 -15.86 -5.61 5.64
CA SER A 141 -16.92 -5.03 6.45
C SER A 141 -17.49 -3.78 5.80
N GLU A 142 -18.82 -3.57 5.92
CA GLU A 142 -19.48 -2.35 5.41
C GLU A 142 -18.88 -1.09 6.06
N ALA A 143 -18.52 -1.19 7.35
CA ALA A 143 -17.85 -0.14 8.09
C ALA A 143 -16.45 0.18 7.52
N GLY A 144 -15.66 -0.84 7.16
CA GLY A 144 -14.35 -0.67 6.53
C GLY A 144 -14.44 -0.05 5.15
N VAL A 145 -15.41 -0.49 4.33
CA VAL A 145 -15.66 0.10 2.99
C VAL A 145 -15.99 1.58 3.11
N GLU A 146 -16.94 1.95 3.96
CA GLU A 146 -17.35 3.34 4.13
C GLU A 146 -16.22 4.18 4.75
N THR A 147 -15.49 3.64 5.73
CA THR A 147 -14.37 4.33 6.37
C THR A 147 -13.24 4.62 5.38
N ASN A 148 -12.87 3.65 4.54
CA ASN A 148 -11.86 3.84 3.50
C ASN A 148 -12.32 4.88 2.48
N ARG A 149 -13.58 4.81 2.03
CA ARG A 149 -14.16 5.78 1.09
C ARG A 149 -14.12 7.21 1.64
N LEU A 150 -14.56 7.39 2.89
CA LEU A 150 -14.52 8.70 3.55
C LEU A 150 -13.09 9.19 3.78
N ASN A 151 -12.17 8.31 4.17
CA ASN A 151 -10.77 8.65 4.37
C ASN A 151 -10.10 9.14 3.08
N LEU A 152 -10.31 8.43 1.96
CA LEU A 152 -9.85 8.84 0.64
C LEU A 152 -10.41 10.22 0.28
N LEU A 153 -11.72 10.43 0.45
CA LEU A 153 -12.35 11.71 0.14
C LEU A 153 -11.81 12.87 1.00
N MET A 154 -11.69 12.65 2.31
CA MET A 154 -11.18 13.64 3.25
C MET A 154 -9.73 14.01 2.94
N VAL A 155 -8.85 13.03 2.76
CA VAL A 155 -7.42 13.28 2.45
C VAL A 155 -7.27 13.86 1.04
N GLY A 156 -8.02 13.34 0.07
CA GLY A 156 -7.97 13.78 -1.33
C GLY A 156 -8.35 15.24 -1.52
N HIS A 157 -9.27 15.76 -0.70
CA HIS A 157 -9.62 17.19 -0.71
C HIS A 157 -8.57 18.11 -0.05
N ARG A 158 -7.60 17.58 0.70
CA ARG A 158 -6.55 18.39 1.41
C ARG A 158 -5.41 18.80 0.47
N ARG A 159 -5.73 19.43 -0.66
CA ARG A 159 -4.76 19.88 -1.66
C ARG A 159 -5.16 21.21 -2.27
N SER A 160 -4.20 21.87 -2.88
CA SER A 160 -4.48 22.98 -3.78
C SER A 160 -5.11 22.46 -5.08
N TRP A 161 -5.94 23.28 -5.71
CA TRP A 161 -6.63 22.93 -6.95
C TRP A 161 -5.66 22.72 -8.13
N ASP A 162 -4.49 23.37 -8.10
CA ASP A 162 -3.42 23.28 -9.10
C ASP A 162 -2.40 22.16 -8.84
N GLY A 163 -2.46 21.50 -7.69
CA GLY A 163 -1.58 20.37 -7.36
C GLY A 163 -1.95 19.06 -8.08
N PRO A 164 -1.11 18.01 -8.02
CA PRO A 164 -1.49 16.68 -8.49
C PRO A 164 -2.55 16.02 -7.58
N LEU A 165 -3.42 15.17 -8.14
CA LEU A 165 -4.33 14.33 -7.34
C LEU A 165 -3.64 13.02 -6.94
N GLU A 166 -3.09 12.98 -5.73
CA GLU A 166 -2.61 11.73 -5.14
C GLU A 166 -3.77 10.99 -4.46
N LEU A 167 -4.44 10.10 -5.21
CA LEU A 167 -5.61 9.36 -4.73
C LEU A 167 -5.34 8.41 -3.55
N TRP A 168 -4.07 8.09 -3.29
CA TRP A 168 -3.66 7.01 -2.38
C TRP A 168 -2.95 7.52 -1.13
N ASP A 169 -3.00 8.83 -0.88
CA ASP A 169 -2.41 9.41 0.33
C ASP A 169 -3.06 8.84 1.61
N ASP A 170 -4.35 8.52 1.57
CA ASP A 170 -5.04 7.84 2.68
C ASP A 170 -4.46 6.44 2.95
N SER A 171 -3.99 5.75 1.92
CA SER A 171 -3.40 4.41 2.01
C SER A 171 -2.05 4.44 2.73
N TYR A 172 -1.24 5.48 2.56
CA TYR A 172 -0.01 5.64 3.36
C TYR A 172 -0.33 5.84 4.84
N LEU A 173 -1.36 6.63 5.18
CA LEU A 173 -1.81 6.78 6.57
C LEU A 173 -2.33 5.46 7.14
N ALA A 174 -3.17 4.76 6.39
CA ALA A 174 -3.72 3.47 6.81
C ALA A 174 -2.61 2.43 7.04
N MET A 175 -1.62 2.37 6.13
CA MET A 175 -0.49 1.46 6.24
C MET A 175 0.45 1.83 7.40
N GLY A 176 0.74 3.11 7.61
CA GLY A 176 1.53 3.57 8.76
C GLY A 176 0.84 3.23 10.08
N GLU A 177 -0.47 3.48 10.19
CA GLU A 177 -1.25 3.15 11.38
C GLU A 177 -1.23 1.63 11.62
N PHE A 178 -1.42 0.85 10.56
CA PHE A 178 -1.35 -0.60 10.59
C PHE A 178 0.02 -1.11 11.06
N TYR A 179 1.14 -0.62 10.52
CA TYR A 179 2.48 -1.00 10.96
C TYR A 179 2.68 -0.76 12.45
N GLY A 180 2.33 0.42 12.95
CA GLY A 180 2.49 0.77 14.36
C GLY A 180 1.67 -0.14 15.28
N GLN A 181 0.44 -0.48 14.88
CA GLN A 181 -0.49 -1.24 15.72
C GLN A 181 -0.25 -2.75 15.67
N ILE A 182 0.01 -3.30 14.47
CA ILE A 182 0.23 -4.74 14.32
C ILE A 182 1.57 -5.18 14.90
N ALA A 183 2.56 -4.29 14.98
CA ALA A 183 3.81 -4.54 15.69
C ALA A 183 3.61 -4.63 17.22
N ARG A 184 2.55 -4.04 17.77
CA ARG A 184 2.22 -4.04 19.21
C ARG A 184 1.17 -5.06 19.60
N TRP A 185 0.53 -5.70 18.62
CA TRP A 185 -0.53 -6.68 18.84
C TRP A 185 -0.05 -7.92 19.61
N ASP A 186 -0.82 -8.40 20.58
CA ASP A 186 -0.66 -9.66 21.33
C ASP A 186 0.80 -10.00 21.68
N ASN A 187 1.32 -9.28 22.68
CA ASN A 187 2.72 -9.23 23.11
C ASN A 187 3.68 -8.53 22.13
N GLY A 188 3.22 -8.04 20.99
CA GLY A 188 4.01 -7.36 19.98
C GLY A 188 5.05 -8.24 19.28
N VAL A 189 5.93 -7.62 18.49
CA VAL A 189 7.00 -8.27 17.72
C VAL A 189 8.35 -7.60 18.01
N ASP A 190 9.44 -8.28 17.69
CA ASP A 190 10.81 -7.76 17.84
C ASP A 190 11.32 -7.10 16.56
N ALA A 191 10.96 -7.63 15.40
CA ALA A 191 11.43 -7.11 14.13
C ALA A 191 10.37 -7.20 13.02
N LEU A 192 10.33 -6.18 12.17
CA LEU A 192 9.68 -6.20 10.85
C LEU A 192 10.72 -6.52 9.79
N ILE A 193 10.44 -7.47 8.90
CA ILE A 193 11.28 -7.77 7.75
C ILE A 193 10.64 -7.26 6.47
N SER A 194 11.41 -6.56 5.65
CA SER A 194 11.01 -6.14 4.30
C SER A 194 12.14 -6.33 3.30
N SER A 195 11.76 -6.53 2.05
CA SER A 195 12.66 -6.58 0.89
C SER A 195 12.67 -5.27 0.08
N ASP A 196 11.96 -4.25 0.56
CA ASP A 196 11.78 -2.97 -0.12
C ASP A 196 13.13 -2.32 -0.40
N THR A 197 13.33 -1.92 -1.66
CA THR A 197 14.50 -1.13 -2.06
C THR A 197 14.57 0.18 -1.27
N PRO A 198 15.76 0.78 -1.07
CA PRO A 198 15.87 2.10 -0.44
C PRO A 198 14.99 3.17 -1.10
N ARG A 199 14.77 3.07 -2.43
CA ARG A 199 13.85 3.94 -3.16
C ARG A 199 12.38 3.73 -2.75
N GLN A 200 11.92 2.49 -2.64
CA GLN A 200 10.56 2.17 -2.17
C GLN A 200 10.35 2.60 -0.71
N GLN A 201 11.35 2.37 0.14
CA GLN A 201 11.33 2.82 1.53
C GLN A 201 11.19 4.35 1.62
N MET A 202 12.02 5.10 0.89
CA MET A 202 11.95 6.55 0.86
C MET A 202 10.62 7.05 0.28
N HIS A 203 10.14 6.44 -0.80
CA HIS A 203 8.85 6.76 -1.39
C HIS A 203 7.69 6.55 -0.40
N PHE A 204 7.71 5.48 0.39
CA PHE A 204 6.74 5.27 1.46
C PHE A 204 6.81 6.36 2.54
N LEU A 205 8.01 6.71 3.00
CA LEU A 205 8.18 7.74 4.04
C LEU A 205 7.74 9.12 3.55
N ASP A 206 8.04 9.47 2.30
CA ASP A 206 7.60 10.74 1.69
C ASP A 206 6.09 10.78 1.50
N GLY A 207 5.48 9.67 1.05
CA GLY A 207 4.02 9.52 0.97
C GLY A 207 3.36 9.65 2.33
N LEU A 208 3.89 8.96 3.35
CA LEU A 208 3.41 9.03 4.73
C LEU A 208 3.53 10.45 5.30
N ARG A 209 4.66 11.15 5.07
CA ARG A 209 4.86 12.53 5.51
C ARG A 209 3.84 13.47 4.85
N ARG A 210 3.68 13.38 3.53
CA ARG A 210 2.70 14.19 2.78
C ARG A 210 1.28 13.95 3.30
N ALA A 211 0.91 12.69 3.50
CA ALA A 211 -0.42 12.35 3.98
C ALA A 211 -0.63 12.76 5.45
N ALA A 212 0.40 12.68 6.29
CA ALA A 212 0.37 13.16 7.68
C ALA A 212 0.16 14.67 7.75
N GLN A 213 0.80 15.44 6.87
CA GLN A 213 0.53 16.88 6.73
C GLN A 213 -0.93 17.15 6.33
N LYS A 214 -1.49 16.37 5.40
CA LYS A 214 -2.91 16.49 5.01
C LYS A 214 -3.85 16.23 6.19
N ALA A 215 -3.45 15.35 7.11
CA ALA A 215 -4.21 15.02 8.32
C ALA A 215 -3.90 15.92 9.53
N ASP A 216 -3.16 17.02 9.35
CA ASP A 216 -2.72 17.94 10.41
C ASP A 216 -2.00 17.22 11.58
N LEU A 217 -1.30 16.13 11.28
CA LEU A 217 -0.44 15.43 12.24
C LEU A 217 0.90 16.16 12.40
N ALA A 218 1.56 15.95 13.53
CA ALA A 218 2.87 16.54 13.81
C ALA A 218 3.86 16.24 12.67
N THR A 219 4.67 17.25 12.31
CA THR A 219 5.65 17.12 11.23
C THR A 219 6.67 16.04 11.57
N LEU A 220 6.75 15.04 10.69
CA LEU A 220 7.75 13.98 10.78
C LEU A 220 9.15 14.54 10.47
N ASN A 221 9.93 14.77 11.52
CA ASN A 221 11.31 15.24 11.43
C ASN A 221 12.28 14.08 11.11
N TYR A 222 12.14 13.46 9.94
CA TYR A 222 13.22 12.59 9.41
C TYR A 222 14.20 13.42 8.62
N ASN A 223 15.27 13.85 9.28
CA ASN A 223 16.52 14.05 8.55
C ASN A 223 17.09 12.65 8.28
N THR A 224 17.07 12.23 7.00
CA THR A 224 17.93 11.20 6.39
C THR A 224 17.97 9.77 6.97
N ALA A 225 17.18 9.42 7.98
CA ALA A 225 17.10 8.04 8.46
C ALA A 225 16.06 7.24 7.67
N GLY A 226 16.47 6.15 7.02
CA GLY A 226 15.59 5.21 6.33
C GLY A 226 14.65 4.45 7.28
N PHE A 227 14.16 3.27 6.86
CA PHE A 227 13.21 2.48 7.66
C PHE A 227 13.70 2.07 9.06
N GLU A 228 14.99 2.20 9.37
CA GLU A 228 15.55 2.07 10.71
C GLU A 228 14.80 2.89 11.78
N MET A 229 14.33 4.08 11.43
CA MET A 229 13.59 4.95 12.36
C MET A 229 12.07 4.80 12.25
N LEU A 230 11.56 3.88 11.43
CA LEU A 230 10.14 3.73 11.11
C LEU A 230 9.24 3.52 12.35
N PHE A 231 9.65 2.77 13.35
CA PHE A 231 8.77 2.59 14.53
C PHE A 231 8.80 3.78 15.48
N THR A 232 9.95 4.45 15.63
CA THR A 232 10.03 5.71 16.39
C THR A 232 9.15 6.78 15.74
N ALA A 233 9.24 6.84 14.42
CA ALA A 233 8.43 7.64 13.53
C ALA A 233 6.92 7.48 13.73
N LEU A 234 6.44 6.24 13.73
CA LEU A 234 5.02 5.92 13.90
C LEU A 234 4.56 6.18 15.35
N ASP A 235 5.44 5.96 16.33
CA ASP A 235 5.15 6.28 17.74
C ASP A 235 4.85 7.76 17.95
N ASP A 236 5.58 8.65 17.27
CA ASP A 236 5.41 10.11 17.34
C ASP A 236 4.09 10.58 16.70
N LEU A 237 3.61 9.89 15.66
CA LEU A 237 2.30 10.16 15.02
C LEU A 237 1.12 9.69 15.89
N GLY A 238 1.35 8.75 16.80
CA GLY A 238 0.34 8.20 17.71
C GLY A 238 -0.48 7.05 17.12
N SER A 239 -1.71 6.88 17.59
CA SER A 239 -2.56 5.71 17.27
C SER A 239 -3.84 6.05 16.51
N ASP A 240 -4.03 7.30 16.09
CA ASP A 240 -5.24 7.73 15.39
C ASP A 240 -4.93 8.83 14.38
N TYR A 241 -4.51 8.42 13.19
CA TYR A 241 -3.99 9.33 12.16
C TYR A 241 -5.05 10.21 11.50
N PHE A 242 -6.33 9.87 11.65
CA PHE A 242 -7.43 10.61 11.03
C PHE A 242 -8.18 11.50 12.03
N ARG A 243 -7.67 11.64 13.26
CA ARG A 243 -8.34 12.37 14.35
C ARG A 243 -8.79 13.78 13.94
N ALA A 244 -7.96 14.53 13.21
CA ALA A 244 -8.27 15.89 12.80
C ALA A 244 -9.51 15.97 11.88
N PHE A 245 -9.77 14.93 11.08
CA PHE A 245 -10.93 14.87 10.19
C PHE A 245 -12.23 14.55 10.93
N TYR A 246 -12.14 13.84 12.05
CA TYR A 246 -13.28 13.28 12.78
C TYR A 246 -13.37 13.80 14.21
N ALA A 247 -12.90 15.02 14.52
CA ALA A 247 -12.79 15.52 15.90
C ALA A 247 -14.11 15.46 16.71
N ASP A 248 -15.26 15.53 16.03
CA ASP A 248 -16.60 15.46 16.64
C ASP A 248 -17.18 14.03 16.71
N GLN A 249 -16.45 13.02 16.23
CA GLN A 249 -16.87 11.62 16.21
C GLN A 249 -15.83 10.72 16.86
N GLN A 250 -16.26 9.92 17.82
CA GLN A 250 -15.40 8.90 18.39
C GLN A 250 -15.22 7.78 17.37
N ARG A 251 -14.07 7.79 16.68
CA ARG A 251 -13.65 6.70 15.82
C ARG A 251 -13.52 5.43 16.64
N ALA A 252 -13.81 4.29 16.02
CA ALA A 252 -13.69 3.03 16.72
C ALA A 252 -12.21 2.81 17.12
N PRO A 253 -11.94 2.44 18.38
CA PRO A 253 -10.59 2.11 18.80
C PRO A 253 -10.12 0.84 18.09
N TRP A 254 -8.81 0.59 18.14
CA TRP A 254 -8.26 -0.68 17.70
C TRP A 254 -8.82 -1.84 18.52
N ARG A 255 -9.26 -2.89 17.81
CA ARG A 255 -9.97 -4.03 18.39
C ARG A 255 -9.24 -5.35 18.15
N PRO A 256 -9.38 -6.31 19.07
CA PRO A 256 -9.94 -6.18 20.43
C PRO A 256 -9.09 -5.28 21.36
N VAL A 257 -9.78 -4.49 22.18
CA VAL A 257 -9.15 -3.56 23.13
C VAL A 257 -8.32 -4.33 24.17
N GLY A 258 -7.19 -3.76 24.59
CA GLY A 258 -6.33 -4.34 25.63
C GLY A 258 -5.34 -5.39 25.14
N ARG A 259 -5.27 -5.65 23.83
CA ARG A 259 -4.28 -6.55 23.22
C ARG A 259 -3.12 -5.82 22.52
N PHE A 260 -3.02 -4.51 22.67
CA PHE A 260 -1.97 -3.71 22.05
C PHE A 260 -1.00 -3.22 23.14
N GLU A 261 0.25 -3.65 23.05
CA GLU A 261 1.31 -3.27 23.97
C GLU A 261 1.59 -1.76 23.92
N ALA A 262 1.73 -1.14 25.09
CA ALA A 262 2.03 0.29 25.17
C ALA A 262 3.49 0.61 24.80
N CYS A 263 4.42 -0.31 25.05
CA CYS A 263 5.85 -0.09 24.89
C CYS A 263 6.58 -1.39 24.48
N ARG A 264 6.46 -1.78 23.21
CA ARG A 264 7.38 -2.72 22.57
C ARG A 264 7.83 -2.12 21.25
N ARG A 265 9.13 -1.82 21.14
CA ARG A 265 9.71 -1.25 19.92
C ARG A 265 10.18 -2.38 19.03
N ALA A 266 9.53 -2.52 17.88
CA ALA A 266 10.04 -3.35 16.81
C ALA A 266 11.19 -2.63 16.10
N THR A 267 12.18 -3.38 15.64
CA THR A 267 13.20 -2.87 14.72
C THR A 267 12.83 -3.21 13.28
N HIS A 268 13.38 -2.47 12.33
CA HIS A 268 13.35 -2.88 10.94
C HIS A 268 14.55 -3.77 10.64
N LEU A 269 14.34 -4.85 9.89
CA LEU A 269 15.40 -5.72 9.37
C LEU A 269 15.25 -5.74 7.86
N ASP A 270 16.00 -4.87 7.20
CA ASP A 270 16.13 -4.88 5.75
C ASP A 270 16.77 -6.20 5.30
N ILE A 271 16.30 -6.78 4.19
CA ILE A 271 16.92 -7.93 3.52
C ILE A 271 17.15 -7.66 2.02
N HIS A 272 16.88 -6.45 1.54
CA HIS A 272 17.03 -6.05 0.15
C HIS A 272 18.44 -6.30 -0.38
N ASP A 273 19.46 -5.99 0.43
CA ASP A 273 20.88 -6.18 0.12
C ASP A 273 21.26 -7.66 -0.13
N MET A 274 20.46 -8.60 0.36
CA MET A 274 20.66 -10.03 0.17
C MET A 274 19.99 -10.57 -1.09
N LEU A 275 19.06 -9.82 -1.69
CA LEU A 275 18.24 -10.31 -2.79
C LEU A 275 18.96 -10.10 -4.12
N VAL A 276 19.57 -11.17 -4.62
CA VAL A 276 20.25 -11.19 -5.91
C VAL A 276 19.31 -11.77 -6.98
N GLY A 277 19.39 -11.25 -8.21
CA GLY A 277 18.73 -11.81 -9.39
C GLY A 277 17.46 -11.09 -9.82
N LYS A 278 17.05 -11.34 -11.08
CA LYS A 278 15.85 -10.74 -11.69
C LYS A 278 14.59 -11.49 -11.25
N LEU A 279 13.46 -10.78 -11.21
CA LEU A 279 12.16 -11.36 -10.88
C LEU A 279 11.78 -12.55 -11.78
N GLU A 280 12.21 -12.53 -13.04
CA GLU A 280 11.99 -13.60 -14.03
C GLU A 280 12.59 -14.94 -13.62
N GLU A 281 13.76 -14.93 -12.96
CA GLU A 281 14.43 -16.16 -12.50
C GLU A 281 13.62 -16.87 -11.40
N ARG A 282 12.73 -16.13 -10.74
CA ARG A 282 11.88 -16.59 -9.63
C ARG A 282 10.50 -17.07 -10.09
N TRP A 283 10.20 -17.02 -11.39
CA TRP A 283 8.88 -17.36 -11.92
C TRP A 283 8.39 -18.77 -11.57
N PRO A 284 9.23 -19.83 -11.59
CA PRO A 284 8.81 -21.17 -11.16
C PRO A 284 8.42 -21.22 -9.67
N LEU A 285 9.12 -20.48 -8.80
CA LEU A 285 8.74 -20.37 -7.39
C LEU A 285 7.35 -19.75 -7.24
N PHE A 286 7.08 -18.66 -7.96
CA PHE A 286 5.80 -17.97 -7.88
C PHE A 286 4.65 -18.81 -8.42
N THR A 287 4.81 -19.39 -9.61
CA THR A 287 3.72 -20.06 -10.31
C THR A 287 3.54 -21.52 -9.92
N GLU A 288 4.62 -22.30 -9.79
CA GLU A 288 4.54 -23.73 -9.54
C GLU A 288 4.52 -24.10 -8.05
N PHE A 289 5.29 -23.37 -7.22
CA PHE A 289 5.33 -23.64 -5.79
C PHE A 289 4.27 -22.85 -5.02
N LEU A 290 4.24 -21.51 -5.18
CA LEU A 290 3.32 -20.64 -4.43
C LEU A 290 1.93 -20.52 -5.09
N GLY A 291 1.81 -20.78 -6.40
CA GLY A 291 0.54 -20.66 -7.13
C GLY A 291 0.06 -19.21 -7.33
N VAL A 292 0.96 -18.23 -7.23
CA VAL A 292 0.66 -16.80 -7.38
C VAL A 292 0.19 -16.51 -8.80
N GLN A 293 -0.92 -15.79 -8.91
CA GLN A 293 -1.44 -15.25 -10.16
C GLN A 293 -1.06 -13.78 -10.25
N CYS A 294 -0.18 -13.45 -11.19
CA CYS A 294 0.22 -12.07 -11.44
C CYS A 294 -0.52 -11.54 -12.67
N ASP A 295 -1.12 -10.36 -12.54
CA ASP A 295 -1.39 -9.52 -13.70
C ASP A 295 -0.07 -8.82 -14.07
N GLU A 296 0.64 -9.40 -15.03
CA GLU A 296 1.94 -8.92 -15.49
C GLU A 296 1.91 -7.43 -15.88
N MET A 297 0.77 -6.94 -16.39
CA MET A 297 0.64 -5.54 -16.80
C MET A 297 0.50 -4.60 -15.59
N ALA A 298 -0.35 -4.97 -14.62
CA ALA A 298 -0.56 -4.18 -13.41
C ALA A 298 0.71 -4.07 -12.54
N ALA A 299 1.49 -5.16 -12.46
CA ALA A 299 2.74 -5.20 -11.70
C ALA A 299 3.83 -4.24 -12.22
N HIS A 300 3.76 -3.83 -13.50
CA HIS A 300 4.76 -2.97 -14.13
C HIS A 300 4.29 -1.55 -14.41
N LEU A 301 2.99 -1.33 -14.59
CA LEU A 301 2.41 0.00 -14.83
C LEU A 301 2.25 0.83 -13.56
N SER A 302 2.12 0.17 -12.41
CA SER A 302 1.94 0.88 -11.16
C SER A 302 3.26 1.29 -10.51
N ASP A 303 3.40 2.56 -10.13
CA ASP A 303 4.54 3.04 -9.33
C ASP A 303 4.37 2.77 -7.82
N SER A 304 3.17 2.35 -7.41
CA SER A 304 2.85 2.01 -6.02
C SER A 304 1.86 0.84 -5.97
N ASP A 305 2.03 -0.07 -5.02
CA ASP A 305 1.20 -1.29 -4.90
C ASP A 305 -0.31 -1.02 -4.74
N TYR A 306 -0.69 0.24 -4.51
CA TYR A 306 -2.07 0.67 -4.26
C TYR A 306 -2.78 1.21 -5.52
N VAL A 307 -2.12 1.41 -6.66
CA VAL A 307 -2.71 2.12 -7.82
C VAL A 307 -3.14 1.15 -8.92
N SER A 308 -4.45 1.08 -9.20
CA SER A 308 -4.93 0.45 -10.44
C SER A 308 -4.54 1.32 -11.65
N PRO A 309 -3.84 0.78 -12.67
CA PRO A 309 -3.50 1.53 -13.88
C PRO A 309 -4.74 2.05 -14.62
N THR A 310 -5.86 1.32 -14.57
CA THR A 310 -7.13 1.72 -15.18
C THR A 310 -7.68 2.98 -14.50
N ILE A 311 -7.69 3.02 -13.17
CA ILE A 311 -8.17 4.17 -12.40
C ILE A 311 -7.21 5.36 -12.57
N ALA A 312 -5.89 5.13 -12.55
CA ALA A 312 -4.91 6.19 -12.79
C ALA A 312 -5.10 6.85 -14.16
N ALA A 313 -5.18 6.04 -15.22
CA ALA A 313 -5.45 6.54 -16.57
C ALA A 313 -6.78 7.33 -16.62
N HIS A 314 -7.81 6.84 -15.95
CA HIS A 314 -9.11 7.51 -15.90
C HIS A 314 -9.04 8.88 -15.23
N VAL A 315 -8.36 8.99 -14.10
CA VAL A 315 -8.17 10.25 -13.37
C VAL A 315 -7.38 11.26 -14.20
N HIS A 316 -6.34 10.81 -14.91
CA HIS A 316 -5.60 11.66 -15.86
C HIS A 316 -6.49 12.15 -17.01
N GLY A 317 -7.35 11.28 -17.56
CA GLY A 317 -8.31 11.69 -18.58
C GLY A 317 -9.34 12.71 -18.06
N LEU A 318 -9.87 12.52 -16.84
CA LEU A 318 -10.77 13.49 -16.21
C LEU A 318 -10.06 14.82 -15.94
N GLN A 319 -8.82 14.78 -15.48
CA GLN A 319 -8.00 15.97 -15.24
C GLN A 319 -7.80 16.78 -16.53
N ALA A 320 -7.48 16.11 -17.64
CA ALA A 320 -7.33 16.75 -18.95
C ALA A 320 -8.64 17.45 -19.38
N CYS A 321 -9.79 16.77 -19.25
CA CYS A 321 -11.10 17.34 -19.59
C CYS A 321 -11.49 18.55 -18.75
N TYR A 322 -11.40 18.43 -17.43
CA TYR A 322 -12.03 19.37 -16.52
C TYR A 322 -11.11 20.49 -16.03
N LEU A 323 -9.79 20.25 -15.99
CA LEU A 323 -8.81 21.24 -15.52
C LEU A 323 -7.97 21.83 -16.65
N ALA A 324 -7.60 21.04 -17.67
CA ALA A 324 -6.78 21.52 -18.79
C ALA A 324 -7.57 21.99 -20.02
N GLY A 325 -8.86 21.64 -20.11
CA GLY A 325 -9.69 21.92 -21.30
C GLY A 325 -9.30 21.09 -22.52
N GLU A 326 -8.57 20.00 -22.30
CA GLU A 326 -8.17 19.03 -23.32
C GLU A 326 -9.19 17.89 -23.43
N SER A 327 -8.99 16.96 -24.37
CA SER A 327 -9.83 15.78 -24.49
C SER A 327 -9.43 14.71 -23.46
N TYR A 328 -10.37 13.85 -23.09
CA TYR A 328 -10.13 12.75 -22.13
C TYR A 328 -9.03 11.82 -22.66
N GLU A 329 -9.07 11.58 -23.97
CA GLU A 329 -8.13 10.74 -24.71
C GLU A 329 -6.70 11.29 -24.66
N SER A 330 -6.54 12.62 -24.71
CA SER A 330 -5.24 13.29 -24.55
C SER A 330 -4.62 12.95 -23.19
N GLY A 331 -5.39 13.10 -22.10
CA GLY A 331 -4.92 12.79 -20.75
C GLY A 331 -4.55 11.32 -20.54
N VAL A 332 -5.34 10.39 -21.08
CA VAL A 332 -5.03 8.96 -21.03
C VAL A 332 -3.75 8.63 -21.82
N ALA A 333 -3.57 9.24 -23.00
CA ALA A 333 -2.38 9.05 -23.82
C ALA A 333 -1.11 9.58 -23.14
N GLU A 334 -1.20 10.74 -22.48
CA GLU A 334 -0.10 11.31 -21.72
C GLU A 334 0.32 10.41 -20.55
N TYR A 335 -0.66 9.90 -19.78
CA TYR A 335 -0.40 8.92 -18.72
C TYR A 335 0.33 7.68 -19.25
N LEU A 336 -0.17 7.10 -20.35
CA LEU A 336 0.44 5.92 -20.96
C LEU A 336 1.87 6.20 -21.43
N GLN A 337 2.12 7.37 -22.04
CA GLN A 337 3.46 7.75 -22.48
C GLN A 337 4.45 7.84 -21.31
N ARG A 338 4.03 8.45 -20.18
CA ARG A 338 4.85 8.52 -18.96
C ARG A 338 5.12 7.13 -18.39
N ALA A 339 4.09 6.29 -18.29
CA ALA A 339 4.23 4.93 -17.79
C ALA A 339 5.18 4.09 -18.67
N MET A 340 5.11 4.22 -19.99
CA MET A 340 6.01 3.52 -20.93
C MET A 340 7.47 3.93 -20.77
N VAL A 341 7.75 5.21 -20.50
CA VAL A 341 9.12 5.67 -20.23
C VAL A 341 9.68 4.96 -18.99
N MET A 342 8.87 4.84 -17.94
CA MET A 342 9.25 4.16 -16.70
C MET A 342 9.42 2.65 -16.90
N MET A 343 8.51 1.99 -17.62
CA MET A 343 8.63 0.55 -17.94
C MET A 343 9.92 0.24 -18.71
N ARG A 344 10.28 1.07 -19.70
CA ARG A 344 11.52 0.90 -20.47
C ARG A 344 12.76 1.13 -19.62
N ARG A 345 12.73 2.10 -18.70
CA ARG A 345 13.81 2.32 -17.72
C ARG A 345 13.97 1.11 -16.78
N LYS A 346 12.87 0.48 -16.39
CA LYS A 346 12.85 -0.75 -15.58
C LYS A 346 13.18 -2.02 -16.40
N LEU A 347 13.57 -1.90 -17.68
CA LEU A 347 13.87 -3.01 -18.59
C LEU A 347 12.75 -4.07 -18.68
N VAL A 348 11.49 -3.62 -18.61
CA VAL A 348 10.33 -4.51 -18.73
C VAL A 348 10.29 -5.13 -20.13
N PRO A 349 9.99 -6.44 -20.29
CA PRO A 349 9.91 -7.09 -21.59
C PRO A 349 8.97 -6.40 -22.58
N GLU A 350 9.39 -6.27 -23.84
CA GLU A 350 8.63 -5.52 -24.88
C GLU A 350 7.22 -6.06 -25.09
N ARG A 351 6.99 -7.37 -24.93
CA ARG A 351 5.65 -7.98 -25.00
C ARG A 351 4.65 -7.34 -24.03
N ILE A 352 5.11 -6.89 -22.85
CA ILE A 352 4.27 -6.28 -21.82
C ILE A 352 4.04 -4.81 -22.17
N CYS A 353 5.03 -4.12 -22.73
CA CYS A 353 4.87 -2.77 -23.30
C CYS A 353 3.83 -2.76 -24.43
N GLU A 354 3.88 -3.75 -25.33
CA GLU A 354 2.91 -3.94 -26.41
C GLU A 354 1.50 -4.24 -25.86
N LEU A 355 1.39 -5.06 -24.81
CA LEU A 355 0.13 -5.33 -24.14
C LEU A 355 -0.47 -4.04 -23.54
N ALA A 356 0.32 -3.23 -22.85
CA ALA A 356 -0.12 -1.94 -22.31
C ALA A 356 -0.58 -0.99 -23.44
N LEU A 357 0.17 -0.90 -24.54
CA LEU A 357 -0.22 -0.12 -25.72
C LEU A 357 -1.53 -0.61 -26.33
N SER A 358 -1.72 -1.92 -26.47
CA SER A 358 -2.98 -2.47 -26.98
C SER A 358 -4.15 -2.17 -26.04
N THR A 359 -3.90 -2.18 -24.72
CA THR A 359 -4.91 -2.04 -23.65
C THR A 359 -5.24 -0.59 -23.29
N PHE A 360 -4.41 0.39 -23.64
CA PHE A 360 -4.69 1.81 -23.37
C PHE A 360 -4.65 2.69 -24.63
N GLY A 361 -3.89 2.31 -25.66
CA GLY A 361 -3.62 3.13 -26.84
C GLY A 361 -4.63 3.04 -27.99
N ASN A 362 -5.59 2.09 -27.97
CA ASN A 362 -6.59 1.98 -29.05
C ASN A 362 -7.73 3.02 -28.91
N PRO A 363 -7.83 4.02 -29.82
CA PRO A 363 -8.84 5.08 -29.73
C PRO A 363 -10.27 4.58 -29.86
N ALA A 364 -10.49 3.51 -30.64
CA ALA A 364 -11.83 2.96 -30.88
C ALA A 364 -12.49 2.40 -29.61
N THR A 365 -11.67 2.02 -28.61
CA THR A 365 -12.13 1.41 -27.36
C THR A 365 -12.16 2.40 -26.19
N LEU A 366 -11.78 3.68 -26.38
CA LEU A 366 -11.62 4.62 -25.27
C LEU A 366 -12.92 4.94 -24.52
N ALA A 367 -14.05 5.03 -25.23
CA ALA A 367 -15.36 5.25 -24.60
C ALA A 367 -15.76 4.06 -23.71
N GLU A 368 -15.59 2.83 -24.20
CA GLU A 368 -15.83 1.62 -23.42
C GLU A 368 -14.88 1.53 -22.22
N ARG A 369 -13.61 1.92 -22.38
CA ARG A 369 -12.63 1.95 -21.30
C ARG A 369 -12.96 2.97 -20.23
N ARG A 370 -13.45 4.15 -20.59
CA ARG A 370 -13.93 5.13 -19.61
C ARG A 370 -15.07 4.54 -18.78
N LEU A 371 -16.03 3.87 -19.41
CA LEU A 371 -17.13 3.21 -18.70
C LEU A 371 -16.64 2.08 -17.78
N GLN A 372 -15.68 1.27 -18.25
CA GLN A 372 -15.06 0.22 -17.44
C GLN A 372 -14.32 0.82 -16.24
N ALA A 373 -13.54 1.87 -16.44
CA ALA A 373 -12.80 2.54 -15.37
C ALA A 373 -13.73 3.19 -14.34
N ALA A 374 -14.82 3.83 -14.78
CA ALA A 374 -15.83 4.37 -13.87
C ALA A 374 -16.52 3.25 -13.06
N THR A 375 -16.81 2.11 -13.69
CA THR A 375 -17.37 0.93 -13.01
C THR A 375 -16.37 0.35 -12.00
N GLU A 376 -15.09 0.30 -12.36
CA GLU A 376 -14.02 -0.15 -11.47
C GLU A 376 -13.88 0.80 -10.28
N ALA A 377 -13.81 2.11 -10.49
CA ALA A 377 -13.73 3.11 -9.42
C ALA A 377 -14.94 3.02 -8.47
N GLN A 378 -16.15 2.83 -8.99
CA GLN A 378 -17.33 2.63 -8.16
C GLN A 378 -17.27 1.34 -7.35
N LYS A 379 -16.68 0.28 -7.91
CA LYS A 379 -16.55 -1.03 -7.24
C LYS A 379 -15.43 -1.07 -6.20
N THR A 380 -14.27 -0.49 -6.51
CA THR A 380 -13.06 -0.57 -5.67
C THR A 380 -12.96 0.60 -4.70
N LEU A 381 -13.29 1.83 -5.13
CA LEU A 381 -13.21 3.02 -4.29
C LEU A 381 -14.55 3.41 -3.68
N GLY A 382 -15.66 2.90 -4.23
CA GLY A 382 -17.00 3.36 -3.86
C GLY A 382 -17.32 4.75 -4.42
N LEU A 383 -16.56 5.24 -5.41
CA LEU A 383 -16.66 6.61 -5.92
C LEU A 383 -17.27 6.66 -7.31
N SER A 384 -18.17 7.62 -7.49
CA SER A 384 -18.70 7.96 -8.82
C SER A 384 -17.77 8.92 -9.57
N GLU A 385 -17.94 9.03 -10.89
CA GLU A 385 -17.18 10.00 -11.69
C GLU A 385 -17.39 11.44 -11.21
N ALA A 386 -18.60 11.80 -10.77
CA ALA A 386 -18.89 13.13 -10.21
C ALA A 386 -18.06 13.42 -8.95
N GLN A 387 -17.86 12.41 -8.09
CA GLN A 387 -17.07 12.52 -6.87
C GLN A 387 -15.57 12.60 -7.18
N LEU A 388 -15.09 11.85 -8.17
CA LEU A 388 -13.71 11.98 -8.67
C LEU A 388 -13.46 13.37 -9.26
N ILE A 389 -14.40 13.91 -10.02
CA ILE A 389 -14.31 15.28 -10.54
C ILE A 389 -14.31 16.28 -9.37
N CYS A 390 -15.19 16.13 -8.39
CA CYS A 390 -15.18 16.97 -7.18
C CYS A 390 -13.82 16.93 -6.46
N LEU A 391 -13.17 15.77 -6.36
CA LEU A 391 -11.82 15.64 -5.81
C LEU A 391 -10.76 16.39 -6.62
N LEU A 392 -10.85 16.39 -7.96
CA LEU A 392 -9.92 17.11 -8.83
C LEU A 392 -9.91 18.62 -8.55
N PHE A 393 -11.07 19.22 -8.25
CA PHE A 393 -11.17 20.64 -7.93
C PHE A 393 -10.88 20.96 -6.47
N ALA A 394 -11.01 19.99 -5.57
CA ALA A 394 -10.93 20.18 -4.12
C ALA A 394 -11.69 21.43 -3.62
N PRO A 395 -12.99 21.61 -3.96
CA PRO A 395 -13.66 22.91 -3.91
C PRO A 395 -13.94 23.42 -2.49
N PHE A 396 -13.84 22.56 -1.48
CA PHE A 396 -14.37 22.85 -0.15
C PHE A 396 -13.35 23.41 0.82
N VAL A 397 -12.03 23.23 0.59
CA VAL A 397 -10.99 23.71 1.52
C VAL A 397 -10.79 25.23 1.45
N ASP A 398 -10.06 25.78 2.41
CA ASP A 398 -9.70 27.21 2.49
C ASP A 398 -10.91 28.14 2.41
N GLY A 399 -11.94 27.88 3.21
CA GLY A 399 -13.17 28.67 3.18
C GLY A 399 -13.94 28.56 1.85
N GLY A 400 -13.72 27.47 1.09
CA GLY A 400 -14.39 27.21 -0.19
C GLY A 400 -13.83 28.02 -1.35
N ALA A 401 -12.54 28.38 -1.30
CA ALA A 401 -11.90 29.21 -2.32
C ALA A 401 -12.03 28.64 -3.76
N GLY A 402 -12.03 27.31 -3.90
CA GLY A 402 -12.20 26.63 -5.19
C GLY A 402 -13.64 26.42 -5.64
N LEU A 403 -14.63 26.74 -4.80
CA LEU A 403 -16.03 26.41 -5.05
C LEU A 403 -16.59 27.08 -6.30
N GLU A 404 -16.34 28.37 -6.48
CA GLU A 404 -16.88 29.12 -7.62
C GLU A 404 -16.40 28.53 -8.96
N GLN A 405 -15.11 28.21 -9.04
CA GLN A 405 -14.51 27.62 -10.23
C GLN A 405 -15.12 26.25 -10.54
N PHE A 406 -15.27 25.40 -9.51
CA PHE A 406 -15.92 24.11 -9.66
C PHE A 406 -17.36 24.23 -10.17
N LEU A 407 -18.14 25.16 -9.61
CA LEU A 407 -19.51 25.39 -10.05
C LEU A 407 -19.57 25.92 -11.49
N ARG A 408 -18.71 26.88 -11.87
CA ARG A 408 -18.67 27.40 -13.24
C ARG A 408 -18.31 26.33 -14.27
N SER A 409 -17.39 25.44 -13.94
CA SER A 409 -16.91 24.41 -14.86
C SER A 409 -17.85 23.21 -14.94
N CYS A 410 -18.40 22.76 -13.81
CA CYS A 410 -19.09 21.46 -13.72
C CYS A 410 -20.60 21.60 -13.44
N HIS A 411 -21.03 22.62 -12.69
CA HIS A 411 -22.41 22.75 -12.24
C HIS A 411 -22.94 24.21 -12.32
N PRO A 412 -23.03 24.82 -13.52
CA PRO A 412 -23.36 26.25 -13.64
C PRO A 412 -24.72 26.63 -13.04
N GLY A 413 -25.68 25.69 -13.08
CA GLY A 413 -27.01 25.87 -12.48
C GLY A 413 -27.00 26.03 -10.96
N MET A 414 -25.95 25.57 -10.27
CA MET A 414 -25.82 25.68 -8.81
C MET A 414 -25.13 26.96 -8.35
N LEU A 415 -24.63 27.80 -9.27
CA LEU A 415 -24.03 29.10 -8.92
C LEU A 415 -24.99 30.01 -8.13
N VAL A 416 -26.30 29.92 -8.42
CA VAL A 416 -27.33 30.69 -7.71
C VAL A 416 -27.45 30.30 -6.22
N ALA A 417 -27.07 29.07 -5.87
CA ALA A 417 -27.12 28.53 -4.51
C ALA A 417 -25.80 28.72 -3.75
N MET A 418 -24.81 29.42 -4.32
CA MET A 418 -23.49 29.63 -3.70
C MET A 418 -23.56 30.20 -2.26
N PRO A 419 -24.41 31.18 -1.94
CA PRO A 419 -24.56 31.65 -0.55
C PRO A 419 -25.05 30.55 0.39
N ASP A 420 -25.98 29.71 -0.05
CA ASP A 420 -26.52 28.61 0.75
C ASP A 420 -25.50 27.48 0.92
N LEU A 421 -24.66 27.22 -0.09
CA LEU A 421 -23.54 26.28 -0.01
C LEU A 421 -22.54 26.71 1.08
N HIS A 422 -22.13 27.98 1.09
CA HIS A 422 -21.26 28.51 2.14
C HIS A 422 -21.90 28.42 3.52
N ARG A 423 -23.20 28.75 3.64
CA ARG A 423 -23.93 28.61 4.91
C ARG A 423 -23.94 27.17 5.40
N ALA A 424 -24.19 26.19 4.52
CA ALA A 424 -24.19 24.78 4.86
C ALA A 424 -22.81 24.32 5.38
N MET A 425 -21.72 24.70 4.69
CA MET A 425 -20.35 24.36 5.11
C MET A 425 -19.95 25.03 6.44
N GLN A 426 -20.49 26.20 6.74
CA GLN A 426 -20.30 26.89 8.02
C GLN A 426 -21.13 26.27 9.16
N GLY A 427 -22.01 25.31 8.87
CA GLY A 427 -22.87 24.63 9.84
C GLY A 427 -24.22 25.30 10.07
N TYR A 428 -24.59 26.30 9.27
CA TYR A 428 -25.92 26.92 9.32
C TYR A 428 -26.94 26.09 8.52
N GLN A 429 -28.23 26.27 8.85
CA GLN A 429 -29.32 25.69 8.06
C GLN A 429 -29.30 26.24 6.62
N ALA A 430 -29.43 25.32 5.67
CA ALA A 430 -29.54 25.55 4.24
C ALA A 430 -30.69 24.69 3.66
N PRO A 431 -31.21 25.02 2.47
CA PRO A 431 -32.28 24.23 1.85
C PRO A 431 -31.85 22.76 1.67
N GLU A 432 -32.77 21.84 1.93
CA GLU A 432 -32.50 20.38 1.88
C GLU A 432 -31.95 19.93 0.52
N GLN A 433 -32.44 20.52 -0.58
CA GLN A 433 -31.95 20.23 -1.93
C GLN A 433 -30.47 20.60 -2.11
N VAL A 434 -30.01 21.68 -1.47
CA VAL A 434 -28.60 22.11 -1.51
C VAL A 434 -27.74 21.14 -0.72
N VAL A 435 -28.20 20.75 0.48
CA VAL A 435 -27.54 19.77 1.34
C VAL A 435 -27.41 18.42 0.63
N GLN A 436 -28.48 17.93 0.02
CA GLN A 436 -28.47 16.67 -0.72
C GLN A 436 -27.50 16.72 -1.92
N TRP A 437 -27.55 17.81 -2.70
CA TRP A 437 -26.63 18.00 -3.82
C TRP A 437 -25.15 17.97 -3.36
N MET A 438 -24.82 18.61 -2.24
CA MET A 438 -23.47 18.58 -1.69
C MET A 438 -23.01 17.16 -1.36
N VAL A 439 -23.89 16.35 -0.77
CA VAL A 439 -23.59 14.94 -0.46
C VAL A 439 -23.39 14.13 -1.73
N ASP A 440 -24.26 14.29 -2.73
CA ASP A 440 -24.19 13.52 -3.97
C ASP A 440 -22.91 13.81 -4.77
N VAL A 441 -22.55 15.10 -4.89
CA VAL A 441 -21.39 15.53 -5.69
C VAL A 441 -20.05 15.24 -5.01
N SER A 442 -19.99 15.36 -3.68
CA SER A 442 -18.74 15.15 -2.94
C SER A 442 -18.55 13.73 -2.44
N GLY A 443 -19.65 12.98 -2.26
CA GLY A 443 -19.65 11.71 -1.53
C GLY A 443 -19.45 11.87 -0.02
N LEU A 444 -19.34 13.09 0.49
CA LEU A 444 -19.12 13.41 1.90
C LEU A 444 -20.40 13.93 2.56
N PRO A 445 -20.69 13.50 3.80
CA PRO A 445 -21.67 14.19 4.63
C PRO A 445 -21.31 15.66 4.84
N VAL A 446 -22.29 16.56 4.82
CA VAL A 446 -22.06 18.03 4.95
C VAL A 446 -21.24 18.42 6.17
N ARG A 447 -21.35 17.68 7.28
CA ARG A 447 -20.49 17.90 8.46
C ARG A 447 -19.00 17.79 8.14
N LEU A 448 -18.60 16.79 7.35
CA LEU A 448 -17.21 16.54 6.98
C LEU A 448 -16.73 17.56 5.94
N ILE A 449 -17.63 17.99 5.06
CA ILE A 449 -17.38 19.15 4.18
C ILE A 449 -17.11 20.40 5.02
N GLY A 450 -17.89 20.63 6.09
CA GLY A 450 -17.67 21.73 7.04
C GLY A 450 -16.36 21.62 7.82
N THR A 451 -15.85 20.41 8.09
CA THR A 451 -14.49 20.20 8.59
C THR A 451 -13.47 20.66 7.57
N LEU A 452 -13.56 20.18 6.32
CA LEU A 452 -12.66 20.58 5.22
C LEU A 452 -12.66 22.10 4.98
N TYR A 453 -13.82 22.73 5.09
CA TYR A 453 -14.02 24.18 4.94
C TYR A 453 -13.13 25.03 5.84
N LYS A 454 -12.79 24.51 7.02
CA LYS A 454 -11.94 25.19 8.02
C LYS A 454 -10.46 24.85 7.85
N MET A 455 -10.13 23.84 7.05
CA MET A 455 -8.78 23.36 6.88
C MET A 455 -8.09 23.99 5.66
N ARG A 456 -6.76 24.19 5.75
CA ARG A 456 -5.96 24.85 4.69
C ARG A 456 -5.28 23.85 3.76
N PRO A 457 -5.32 24.01 2.43
CA PRO A 457 -4.72 23.05 1.50
C PRO A 457 -3.26 22.79 1.84
N VAL A 458 -2.81 21.56 1.61
CA VAL A 458 -1.39 21.23 1.67
C VAL A 458 -0.80 21.44 0.28
N THR A 459 0.11 22.40 0.18
CA THR A 459 0.97 22.55 -1.00
C THR A 459 2.09 21.53 -0.89
N VAL A 460 2.10 20.56 -1.81
CA VAL A 460 3.28 19.72 -1.98
C VAL A 460 4.33 20.65 -2.59
N GLU A 461 5.31 21.11 -1.79
CA GLU A 461 6.53 21.65 -2.36
C GLU A 461 7.06 20.57 -3.30
N ALA A 462 7.19 20.89 -4.59
CA ALA A 462 7.81 19.98 -5.52
C ALA A 462 9.20 19.68 -4.97
N VAL A 463 9.37 18.51 -4.34
CA VAL A 463 10.69 17.94 -4.14
C VAL A 463 11.21 17.86 -5.56
N ASN A 464 12.17 18.74 -5.86
CA ASN A 464 12.85 18.72 -7.14
C ASN A 464 13.34 17.28 -7.32
N VAL A 465 12.69 16.53 -8.20
CA VAL A 465 13.30 15.39 -8.86
C VAL A 465 14.32 15.99 -9.85
N ALA A 466 15.25 16.76 -9.32
CA ALA A 466 16.45 17.15 -10.01
C ALA A 466 17.38 15.95 -9.84
N ASP A 467 17.60 15.25 -10.94
CA ASP A 467 18.77 14.42 -11.21
C ASP A 467 19.40 13.77 -9.98
N ASP A 468 18.83 12.64 -9.52
CA ASP A 468 19.65 11.64 -8.83
C ASP A 468 20.20 10.67 -9.90
N ALA A 469 21.01 11.26 -10.77
CA ALA A 469 21.97 10.55 -11.59
C ALA A 469 23.15 10.17 -10.69
N CYS A 470 23.08 9.01 -10.04
CA CYS A 470 24.28 8.35 -9.52
C CYS A 470 24.10 6.83 -9.39
N ASP A 471 24.91 6.14 -10.18
CA ASP A 471 25.47 4.80 -10.03
C ASP A 471 24.52 3.61 -9.86
N ASP A 472 24.05 3.10 -11.01
CA ASP A 472 23.68 1.68 -11.18
C ASP A 472 24.83 0.86 -11.81
N ASP A 473 26.05 1.40 -11.93
CA ASP A 473 27.20 0.73 -12.53
C ASP A 473 28.46 0.84 -11.65
N ALA A 474 28.53 0.02 -10.60
CA ALA A 474 29.78 -0.20 -9.88
C ALA A 474 29.91 -1.62 -9.31
N MET A 475 29.73 -2.66 -10.13
CA MET A 475 30.27 -4.01 -9.82
C MET A 475 30.67 -4.79 -11.10
N THR A 476 31.39 -4.16 -12.02
CA THR A 476 32.25 -4.90 -12.98
C THR A 476 33.51 -4.11 -13.29
N THR A 477 34.52 -4.17 -12.41
CA THR A 477 35.91 -4.02 -12.81
C THR A 477 36.80 -5.04 -12.08
N GLY A 478 37.64 -5.71 -12.86
CA GLY A 478 38.58 -6.77 -12.46
C GLY A 478 38.36 -8.00 -13.35
N GLU A 479 39.18 -8.35 -14.32
CA GLU A 479 40.57 -7.99 -14.62
C GLU A 479 40.80 -8.17 -16.13
N LEU A 480 41.49 -7.21 -16.76
CA LEU A 480 42.25 -7.43 -18.00
C LEU A 480 43.73 -7.20 -17.66
N SER A 481 44.53 -8.27 -17.60
CA SER A 481 45.83 -8.37 -18.31
C SER A 481 46.76 -9.43 -17.70
N ALA A 482 47.05 -10.46 -18.50
CA ALA A 482 48.36 -11.04 -18.79
C ALA A 482 48.09 -12.32 -19.59
N GLY A 483 48.64 -12.62 -20.76
CA GLY A 483 49.75 -12.06 -21.53
C GLY A 483 50.17 -13.20 -22.47
N LEU A 484 50.36 -12.89 -23.76
CA LEU A 484 50.78 -13.77 -24.87
C LEU A 484 49.82 -14.89 -25.31
#